data_AF-A0A8X6PCJ1-F1
#
_entry.id   AF-A0A8X6PCJ1-F1
#
_cell.length_a   1.000
_cell.length_b   1.000
_cell.length_c   1.000
_cell.angle_alpha   90.00
_cell.angle_beta   90.00
_cell.angle_gamma   90.00
#
_symmetry.space_group_name_H-M   'P 1'
#
loop_
_entity.id
_entity.type
_entity.pdbx_description
1 polymer ?
#
loop_
_entity_poly.entity_id
_entity_poly.type
_entity_poly.pdbx_seq_one_letter_code
_entity_poly.pdbx_strand_id
1 'polypeptide(L)'
;MSRFIRIEFYSGKEPLECSQNNSYLVEDLVVKSCKYLKIGPVARHLFSLWDPSESLWYPANKELNRQNGRSWNLFLRVRFKPPSIALLR
;
A
#
# COMPACT_ATOMS: atom_id res chain seq x y z
N MET A 1 -2.33 -1.76 23.56
CA MET A 1 -2.45 -0.91 22.35
C MET A 1 -2.66 -1.82 21.15
N SER A 2 -3.75 -1.66 20.42
CA SER A 2 -4.04 -2.45 19.22
C SER A 2 -3.03 -2.11 18.11
N ARG A 3 -2.34 -3.12 17.57
CA ARG A 3 -1.35 -2.96 16.50
C ARG A 3 -2.03 -3.14 15.17
N PHE A 4 -1.92 -2.15 14.29
CA PHE A 4 -2.65 -2.14 13.03
C PHE A 4 -1.75 -1.74 11.86
N ILE A 5 -2.14 -2.21 10.67
CA ILE A 5 -1.66 -1.66 9.40
C ILE A 5 -2.88 -1.02 8.76
N ARG A 6 -2.85 0.30 8.63
CA ARG A 6 -3.88 1.11 7.97
C ARG A 6 -3.32 1.66 6.68
N ILE A 7 -4.10 1.57 5.61
CA ILE A 7 -3.75 2.11 4.30
C ILE A 7 -4.77 3.19 3.93
N GLU A 8 -4.29 4.41 3.86
CA GLU A 8 -5.03 5.60 3.48
C GLU A 8 -5.06 5.78 1.96
N PHE A 9 -6.16 6.37 1.47
CA PHE A 9 -6.40 6.62 0.05
C PHE A 9 -6.71 8.08 -0.21
N TYR A 10 -6.24 8.60 -1.35
CA TYR A 10 -6.56 9.96 -1.81
C TYR A 10 -7.90 10.04 -2.56
N SER A 11 -8.59 8.91 -2.76
CA SER A 11 -9.85 8.86 -3.50
C SER A 11 -11.08 9.20 -2.65
N GLY A 12 -10.90 9.53 -1.36
CA GLY A 12 -11.99 9.74 -0.40
C GLY A 12 -12.75 8.45 -0.02
N LYS A 13 -12.21 7.28 -0.37
CA LYS A 13 -12.75 5.99 0.10
C LYS A 13 -12.23 5.67 1.49
N GLU A 14 -12.99 4.86 2.23
CA GLU A 14 -12.60 4.40 3.55
C GLU A 14 -11.21 3.71 3.54
N PRO A 15 -10.38 3.98 4.57
CA PRO A 15 -9.06 3.37 4.67
C PRO A 15 -9.16 1.84 4.82
N LEU A 16 -8.14 1.14 4.34
CA LEU A 16 -8.09 -0.31 4.44
C LEU A 16 -7.30 -0.71 5.68
N GLU A 17 -7.97 -1.37 6.62
CA GLU A 17 -7.35 -1.92 7.81
C GLU A 17 -7.02 -3.40 7.63
N CYS A 18 -5.76 -3.76 7.89
CA CYS A 18 -5.26 -5.14 7.80
C CYS A 18 -4.96 -5.68 9.19
N SER A 19 -5.86 -6.51 9.72
CA SER A 19 -5.75 -7.14 11.03
C SER A 19 -5.76 -8.68 11.00
N GLN A 20 -6.03 -9.29 9.84
CA GLN A 20 -6.25 -10.74 9.72
C GLN A 20 -4.96 -11.57 9.86
N ASN A 21 -3.84 -11.06 9.35
CA ASN A 21 -2.54 -11.73 9.41
C ASN A 21 -1.57 -10.99 10.34
N ASN A 22 -0.57 -11.72 10.83
CA ASN A 22 0.52 -11.15 11.62
C ASN A 22 1.52 -10.38 10.77
N SER A 23 1.65 -10.77 9.50
CA SER A 23 2.60 -10.23 8.56
C SER A 23 1.99 -10.05 7.19
N TYR A 24 2.45 -9.04 6.46
CA TYR A 24 2.08 -8.78 5.07
C TYR A 24 3.30 -8.33 4.28
N LEU A 25 3.45 -8.82 3.05
CA LEU A 25 4.32 -8.16 2.10
C LEU A 25 3.66 -6.87 1.63
N VAL A 26 4.47 -5.84 1.39
CA VAL A 26 3.99 -4.57 0.86
C VAL A 26 3.30 -4.76 -0.50
N GLU A 27 3.79 -5.67 -1.35
CA GLU A 27 3.13 -6.02 -2.60
C GLU A 27 1.70 -6.53 -2.39
N ASP A 28 1.48 -7.44 -1.45
CA ASP A 28 0.14 -7.98 -1.17
C ASP A 28 -0.84 -6.89 -0.73
N LEU A 29 -0.36 -5.95 0.09
CA LEU A 29 -1.13 -4.80 0.52
C LEU A 29 -1.48 -3.88 -0.65
N VAL A 30 -0.52 -3.59 -1.54
CA VAL A 30 -0.76 -2.82 -2.76
C VAL A 30 -1.79 -3.52 -3.64
N VAL A 31 -1.67 -4.83 -3.87
CA VAL A 31 -2.64 -5.61 -4.65
C VAL A 31 -4.03 -5.53 -4.02
N LYS A 32 -4.13 -5.71 -2.70
CA LYS A 32 -5.40 -5.65 -1.97
C LYS A 32 -6.04 -4.26 -2.07
N SER A 33 -5.26 -3.19 -1.89
CA SER A 33 -5.71 -1.82 -2.06
C SER A 33 -6.15 -1.53 -3.50
N CYS A 34 -5.37 -1.92 -4.51
CA CYS A 34 -5.75 -1.75 -5.91
C CYS A 34 -7.04 -2.49 -6.26
N LYS A 35 -7.24 -3.73 -5.77
CA LYS A 35 -8.51 -4.45 -5.93
C LYS A 35 -9.68 -3.70 -5.29
N TYR A 36 -9.52 -3.21 -4.06
CA TYR A 36 -10.53 -2.40 -3.36
C TYR A 36 -10.87 -1.10 -4.12
N LEU A 37 -9.87 -0.47 -4.73
CA LEU A 37 -10.02 0.72 -5.55
C LEU A 37 -10.51 0.45 -6.99
N LYS A 38 -10.66 -0.82 -7.41
CA LYS A 38 -10.95 -1.25 -8.79
C LYS A 38 -9.89 -0.79 -9.80
N ILE A 39 -8.63 -0.76 -9.39
CA ILE A 39 -7.47 -0.49 -10.27
C ILE A 39 -7.05 -1.81 -10.94
N GLY A 40 -6.92 -1.78 -12.27
CA GLY A 40 -6.55 -2.94 -13.07
C GLY A 40 -5.14 -3.48 -12.76
N PRO A 41 -4.87 -4.75 -13.10
CA PRO A 41 -3.63 -5.44 -12.74
C PRO A 41 -2.38 -4.82 -13.36
N VAL A 42 -2.46 -4.24 -14.55
CA VAL A 42 -1.33 -3.55 -15.19
C VAL A 42 -0.95 -2.29 -14.41
N ALA A 43 -1.94 -1.46 -14.07
CA ALA A 43 -1.72 -0.18 -13.40
C ALA A 43 -1.22 -0.34 -11.95
N ARG A 44 -1.44 -1.48 -11.29
CA ARG A 44 -1.03 -1.70 -9.89
C ARG A 44 0.48 -1.53 -9.67
N HIS A 45 1.30 -1.84 -10.68
CA HIS A 45 2.76 -1.75 -10.60
C HIS A 45 3.26 -0.30 -10.53
N LEU A 46 2.40 0.67 -10.79
CA LEU A 46 2.71 2.09 -10.61
C LEU A 46 2.57 2.55 -9.15
N PHE A 47 1.89 1.76 -8.32
CA PHE A 47 1.59 2.11 -6.94
C PHE A 47 2.59 1.48 -5.96
N SER A 48 2.78 2.17 -4.84
CA SER A 48 3.59 1.70 -3.71
C SER A 48 3.02 2.31 -2.41
N LEU A 49 3.49 1.82 -1.27
CA LEU A 49 3.14 2.37 0.04
C LEU A 49 4.18 3.42 0.49
N TRP A 50 3.68 4.58 0.87
CA TRP A 50 4.44 5.68 1.46
C TRP A 50 4.17 5.75 2.96
N ASP A 51 5.23 5.82 3.76
CA ASP A 51 5.17 6.05 5.20
C ASP A 51 5.49 7.51 5.50
N PRO A 52 4.52 8.32 5.96
CA PRO A 52 4.75 9.72 6.28
C PRO A 52 5.57 9.90 7.57
N SER A 53 5.58 8.92 8.48
CA SER A 53 6.30 9.03 9.76
C SER A 53 7.81 9.02 9.58
N GLU A 54 8.29 8.24 8.61
CA GLU A 54 9.71 8.11 8.27
C GLU A 54 10.06 8.79 6.94
N SER A 55 9.07 9.41 6.27
CA SER A 55 9.22 10.01 4.94
C SER A 55 9.89 9.06 3.93
N LEU A 56 9.43 7.81 3.87
CA LEU A 56 10.01 6.79 3.00
C LEU A 56 8.98 5.96 2.24
N TRP A 57 9.45 5.39 1.12
CA TRP A 57 8.72 4.39 0.36
C TRP A 57 9.19 3.01 0.75
N TYR A 58 8.27 2.09 1.01
CA TYR A 58 8.66 0.70 1.19
C TYR A 58 8.89 0.00 -0.15
N PRO A 59 9.89 -0.89 -0.26
CA PRO A 59 10.03 -1.78 -1.41
C PRO A 59 8.94 -2.87 -1.38
N ALA A 60 8.59 -3.40 -2.55
CA ALA A 60 7.49 -4.36 -2.71
C ALA A 60 7.68 -5.65 -1.88
N ASN A 61 8.92 -6.10 -1.75
CA ASN A 61 9.31 -7.28 -0.97
C ASN A 61 9.49 -6.99 0.53
N LYS A 62 9.23 -5.76 1.01
CA LYS A 62 9.29 -5.48 2.44
C LYS A 62 8.17 -6.21 3.15
N GLU A 63 8.53 -6.91 4.21
CA GLU A 63 7.58 -7.52 5.12
C GLU A 63 7.23 -6.56 6.28
N LEU A 64 5.94 -6.35 6.52
CA LEU A 64 5.40 -5.56 7.63
C LEU A 64 4.86 -6.49 8.70
N ASN A 65 5.66 -6.73 9.74
CA ASN A 65 5.32 -7.66 10.81
C ASN A 65 4.76 -6.94 12.05
N ARG A 66 3.47 -7.13 12.33
CA ARG A 66 2.75 -6.54 13.47
C ARG A 66 3.24 -7.01 14.84
N GLN A 67 4.04 -8.09 14.90
CA GLN A 67 4.63 -8.55 16.15
C GLN A 67 5.79 -7.66 16.62
N ASN A 68 6.42 -6.90 15.71
CA ASN A 68 7.57 -6.03 16.02
C ASN A 68 7.20 -4.75 16.80
N GLY A 69 6.00 -4.69 17.39
CA GLY A 69 5.57 -3.58 18.24
C GLY A 69 5.15 -2.30 17.50
N ARG A 70 5.31 -2.25 16.17
CA ARG A 70 5.00 -1.07 15.35
C ARG A 70 3.58 -1.12 14.77
N SER A 71 2.92 0.03 14.74
CA SER A 71 1.74 0.29 13.93
C SER A 71 2.14 1.06 12.68
N TRP A 72 1.46 0.80 11.57
CA TRP A 72 1.72 1.49 10.31
C TRP A 72 0.48 2.23 9.85
N ASN A 73 0.66 3.52 9.55
CA ASN A 73 -0.34 4.31 8.83
C ASN A 73 0.27 4.75 7.50
N LEU A 74 -0.07 4.04 6.43
CA LEU A 74 0.58 4.13 5.13
C LEU A 74 -0.35 4.72 4.09
N PHE A 75 0.20 5.33 3.06
CA PHE A 75 -0.56 5.90 1.97
C PHE A 75 -0.30 5.13 0.69
N LEU A 76 -1.37 4.66 0.04
CA LEU A 76 -1.25 4.14 -1.33
C LEU A 76 -1.05 5.31 -2.28
N ARG A 77 0.08 5.35 -2.97
CA ARG A 77 0.44 6.45 -3.87
C ARG A 77 1.03 5.93 -5.17
N VAL A 78 0.83 6.69 -6.24
CA VAL A 78 1.60 6.51 -7.49
C VAL A 78 3.05 6.86 -7.20
N ARG A 79 3.93 5.87 -7.35
CA ARG A 79 5.38 6.00 -7.19
C ARG A 79 6.08 6.14 -8.54
N PHE A 80 5.61 5.38 -9.52
CA PHE A 80 6.15 5.39 -10.88
C PHE A 80 5.14 6.05 -11.79
N LYS A 81 5.40 7.29 -12.20
CA LYS A 81 4.52 8.01 -13.12
C LYS A 81 5.08 7.86 -14.53
N PRO A 82 4.47 7.04 -15.40
CA PRO A 82 4.87 7.01 -16.80
C PRO A 82 4.55 8.35 -17.46
N PRO A 83 5.27 8.74 -18.52
CA PRO A 83 4.95 9.96 -19.28
C PRO A 83 3.58 9.87 -19.95
N SER A 84 3.09 8.66 -20.24
CA SER A 84 1.75 8.40 -20.74
C SER A 84 1.22 7.06 -20.23
N ILE A 85 -0.07 7.01 -19.87
CA ILE A 85 -0.73 5.77 -19.46
C ILE A 85 -0.89 4.77 -20.62
N ALA A 86 -0.89 5.27 -21.87
CA ALA A 86 -1.01 4.44 -23.07
C ALA A 86 0.21 3.55 -23.32
N LEU A 87 1.32 3.78 -22.61
CA LEU A 87 2.54 2.97 -22.70
C LEU A 87 2.54 1.77 -21.74
N LEU A 88 1.53 1.68 -20.85
CA LEU A 88 1.37 0.53 -19.98
C LEU A 88 0.82 -0.64 -20.80
N ARG A 89 1.58 -1.73 -20.86
CA ARG A 89 1.24 -2.96 -21.57
C ARG A 89 0.84 -4.04 -20.58
#